data_AF-A0A6H5IZM7-F1
#
_entry.id   AF-A0A6H5IZM7-F1
#
_cell.length_a   1.000
_cell.length_b   1.000
_cell.length_c   1.000
_cell.angle_alpha   90.00
_cell.angle_beta   90.00
_cell.angle_gamma   90.00
#
_symmetry.space_group_name_H-M   'P 1'
#
loop_
_entity.id
_entity.type
_entity.pdbx_description
1 polymer ?
#
loop_
_entity_poly.entity_id
_entity_poly.type
_entity_poly.pdbx_seq_one_letter_code
_entity_poly.pdbx_strand_id
1 'polypeptide(L)'
;MSEKSSAGGGARKSLCWTYFWWLFGGEFGAHHVYLGRDEQAIVWLFTGGGFALGWFRDCIKIPKYVAEVNDQHEYQEEWFKQQRQQNKKPPYNWLRCTLACVLAYWFGQLVLLAIPKDEVNGMNLKPLMVLVPLAVSLGIWLVGNIGRERGSLWQCTFAAYIFYPFLDYIGNEDYWLGLMIVSSTLVFNFFAKDWRTTKKPKRSLARSVMIFVAIAIVYALLLGSIAYFNGSFVDAEGEEIKLSEAIEHFWTSPIWVDLQVLGLSLTASQSQITSTWRKLSRENHPDKCKGTPEECQLTQERFLDIQQAYEIISSAKNRRERKNKKSTDEL
;
A
#
# COMPACT_ATOMS: atom_id res chain seq x y z
N MET A 1 48.85 -7.29 27.23
CA MET A 1 47.63 -6.91 27.96
C MET A 1 46.49 -7.01 26.97
N SER A 2 45.75 -8.12 27.00
CA SER A 2 44.67 -8.41 26.04
C SER A 2 43.44 -7.61 26.44
N GLU A 3 43.13 -6.58 25.65
CA GLU A 3 41.97 -5.72 25.87
C GLU A 3 40.72 -6.49 25.44
N LYS A 4 39.96 -6.95 26.44
CA LYS A 4 38.62 -7.52 26.26
C LYS A 4 37.74 -6.47 25.59
N SER A 5 37.48 -6.63 24.29
CA SER A 5 36.39 -5.91 23.64
C SER A 5 35.08 -6.33 24.32
N SER A 6 34.41 -5.38 24.99
CA SER A 6 33.09 -5.61 25.56
C SER A 6 32.08 -5.77 24.42
N ALA A 7 31.95 -6.99 23.92
CA ALA A 7 30.93 -7.36 22.97
C ALA A 7 29.56 -7.20 23.64
N GLY A 8 28.84 -6.12 23.31
CA GLY A 8 27.42 -5.99 23.62
C GLY A 8 26.66 -7.16 22.99
N GLY A 9 26.21 -8.09 23.82
CA GLY A 9 25.60 -9.36 23.46
C GLY A 9 24.23 -9.21 22.81
N GLY A 10 24.21 -9.02 21.49
CA GLY A 10 23.06 -9.30 20.65
C GLY A 10 23.30 -10.56 19.84
N ALA A 11 22.27 -11.41 19.69
CA ALA A 11 22.35 -12.58 18.82
C ALA A 11 22.72 -12.16 17.38
N ARG A 12 23.69 -12.85 16.78
CA ARG A 12 24.11 -12.61 15.39
C ARG A 12 22.95 -12.86 14.43
N LYS A 13 22.85 -12.05 13.38
CA LYS A 13 21.88 -12.22 12.30
C LYS A 13 22.35 -13.27 11.32
N SER A 14 21.43 -14.14 10.91
CA SER A 14 21.73 -15.26 10.01
C SER A 14 21.49 -14.89 8.56
N LEU A 15 22.41 -15.28 7.68
CA LEU A 15 22.30 -15.12 6.24
C LEU A 15 21.11 -15.89 5.67
N CYS A 16 20.95 -17.16 6.05
CA CYS A 16 19.84 -18.02 5.59
C CYS A 16 18.47 -17.41 5.88
N TRP A 17 18.21 -17.05 7.14
CA TRP A 17 16.99 -16.34 7.54
C TRP A 17 16.79 -15.01 6.80
N THR A 18 17.85 -14.27 6.51
CA THR A 18 17.73 -13.01 5.77
C THR A 18 17.24 -13.26 4.34
N TYR A 19 17.75 -14.29 3.66
CA TYR A 19 17.26 -14.69 2.33
C TYR A 19 15.85 -15.26 2.37
N PHE A 20 15.48 -16.01 3.41
CA PHE A 20 14.10 -16.47 3.61
C PHE A 20 13.13 -15.27 3.67
N TRP A 21 13.43 -14.28 4.50
CA TRP A 21 12.60 -13.08 4.61
C TRP A 21 12.60 -12.24 3.33
N TRP A 22 13.70 -12.22 2.58
CA TRP A 22 13.78 -11.55 1.30
C TRP A 22 12.93 -12.25 0.22
N LEU A 23 12.87 -13.58 0.20
CA LEU A 23 12.08 -14.31 -0.79
C LEU A 23 10.57 -14.15 -0.55
N PHE A 24 10.11 -14.34 0.69
CA PHE A 24 8.67 -14.34 1.02
C PHE A 24 8.10 -12.98 1.40
N GLY A 25 8.92 -12.08 1.93
CA GLY A 25 8.50 -10.75 2.39
C GLY A 25 9.41 -9.63 1.91
N GLY A 26 10.31 -9.90 0.97
CA GLY A 26 11.30 -8.92 0.54
C GLY A 26 10.70 -7.77 -0.25
N GLU A 27 9.61 -8.00 -0.98
CA GLU A 27 8.86 -6.94 -1.66
C GLU A 27 8.37 -5.88 -0.67
N PHE A 28 7.96 -6.29 0.52
CA PHE A 28 7.53 -5.37 1.59
C PHE A 28 8.68 -4.96 2.52
N GLY A 29 9.91 -5.47 2.33
CA GLY A 29 11.08 -5.10 3.12
C GLY A 29 11.29 -5.90 4.41
N ALA A 30 10.71 -7.10 4.55
CA ALA A 30 10.83 -7.92 5.76
C ALA A 30 12.28 -8.26 6.14
N HIS A 31 13.16 -8.50 5.15
CA HIS A 31 14.59 -8.74 5.39
C HIS A 31 15.30 -7.51 5.96
N HIS A 32 14.89 -6.29 5.58
CA HIS A 32 15.43 -5.05 6.16
C HIS A 32 14.99 -4.87 7.60
N VAL A 33 13.74 -5.21 7.94
CA VAL A 33 13.26 -5.23 9.34
C VAL A 33 14.06 -6.23 10.17
N TYR A 34 14.29 -7.44 9.65
CA TYR A 34 15.11 -8.46 10.34
C TYR A 34 16.53 -7.97 10.64
N LEU A 35 17.12 -7.22 9.71
CA LEU A 35 18.45 -6.61 9.80
C LEU A 35 18.49 -5.30 10.62
N GLY A 36 17.35 -4.77 11.07
CA GLY A 36 17.28 -3.49 11.80
C GLY A 36 17.55 -2.28 10.91
N ARG A 37 17.31 -2.39 9.60
CA ARG A 37 17.45 -1.34 8.59
C ARG A 37 16.09 -0.66 8.36
N ASP A 38 15.51 -0.11 9.42
CA ASP A 38 14.14 0.39 9.47
C ASP A 38 13.82 1.36 8.31
N GLU A 39 14.72 2.30 7.97
CA GLU A 39 14.45 3.26 6.89
C GLU A 39 14.38 2.59 5.51
N GLN A 40 15.22 1.58 5.25
CA GLN A 40 15.14 0.81 4.00
C GLN A 40 13.88 -0.05 3.98
N ALA A 41 13.50 -0.67 5.10
CA ALA A 41 12.25 -1.42 5.19
C ALA A 41 11.04 -0.55 4.86
N ILE A 42 10.98 0.66 5.42
CA ILE A 42 9.90 1.62 5.16
C ILE A 42 9.87 2.01 3.69
N VAL A 43 11.01 2.32 3.06
CA VAL A 43 11.04 2.63 1.62
C VAL A 43 10.51 1.46 0.78
N TRP A 44 10.87 0.22 1.13
CA TRP A 44 10.40 -0.98 0.43
C TRP A 44 8.89 -1.16 0.55
N LEU A 45 8.33 -0.96 1.74
CA LEU A 45 6.88 -1.02 1.99
C LEU A 45 6.09 -0.09 1.05
N PHE A 46 6.54 1.14 0.88
CA PHE A 46 5.83 2.14 0.06
C PHE A 46 6.11 2.04 -1.45
N THR A 47 7.16 1.33 -1.86
CA THR A 47 7.58 1.25 -3.27
C THR A 47 7.39 -0.12 -3.90
N GLY A 48 6.92 -1.12 -3.14
CA GLY A 48 6.87 -2.51 -3.61
C GLY A 48 8.27 -2.98 -4.02
N GLY A 49 9.16 -3.16 -3.05
CA GLY A 49 10.47 -3.72 -3.34
C GLY A 49 11.43 -2.78 -4.09
N GLY A 50 11.14 -1.47 -4.12
CA GLY A 50 11.84 -0.52 -4.98
C GLY A 50 11.52 -0.76 -6.45
N PHE A 51 10.23 -0.88 -6.78
CA PHE A 51 9.71 -1.16 -8.12
C PHE A 51 10.29 -2.47 -8.69
N ALA A 52 10.34 -3.53 -7.88
CA ALA A 52 10.99 -4.82 -8.14
C ALA A 52 12.53 -4.78 -8.40
N LEU A 53 13.09 -3.68 -8.92
CA LEU A 53 14.53 -3.52 -9.15
C LEU A 53 15.33 -3.56 -7.84
N GLY A 54 14.78 -2.96 -6.78
CA GLY A 54 15.38 -3.01 -5.44
C GLY A 54 15.45 -4.44 -4.90
N TRP A 55 14.45 -5.27 -5.19
CA TRP A 55 14.40 -6.69 -4.80
C TRP A 55 15.57 -7.47 -5.42
N PHE A 56 15.82 -7.33 -6.73
CA PHE A 56 16.97 -7.95 -7.39
C PHE A 56 18.30 -7.42 -6.87
N ARG A 57 18.41 -6.10 -6.68
CA ARG A 57 19.63 -5.48 -6.14
C ARG A 57 19.99 -6.06 -4.77
N ASP A 58 18.99 -6.33 -3.94
CA ASP A 58 19.21 -6.81 -2.58
C ASP A 58 19.69 -8.27 -2.54
N CYS A 59 19.36 -9.11 -3.53
CA CYS A 59 19.85 -10.48 -3.58
C CYS A 59 21.40 -10.54 -3.58
N ILE A 60 22.04 -9.56 -4.21
CA ILE A 60 23.50 -9.38 -4.28
C ILE A 60 24.04 -8.70 -3.01
N LYS A 61 23.27 -7.77 -2.40
CA LYS A 61 23.75 -6.94 -1.29
C LYS A 61 23.50 -7.52 0.10
N ILE A 62 22.61 -8.50 0.25
CA ILE A 62 22.30 -9.15 1.53
C ILE A 62 23.55 -9.64 2.30
N PRO A 63 24.55 -10.30 1.69
CA PRO A 63 25.75 -10.74 2.41
C PRO A 63 26.48 -9.57 3.06
N LYS A 64 26.58 -8.44 2.36
CA LYS A 64 27.16 -7.20 2.89
C LYS A 64 26.34 -6.63 4.04
N TYR A 65 25.00 -6.68 3.96
CA TYR A 65 24.14 -6.18 5.03
C TYR A 65 24.23 -7.01 6.30
N VAL A 66 24.27 -8.34 6.17
CA VAL A 66 24.44 -9.26 7.30
C VAL A 66 25.79 -9.03 7.97
N ALA A 67 26.86 -8.89 7.18
CA ALA A 67 28.19 -8.63 7.71
C ALA A 67 28.30 -7.26 8.42
N GLU A 68 27.61 -6.23 7.91
CA GLU A 68 27.54 -4.90 8.54
C GLU A 68 26.86 -4.96 9.91
N VAL A 69 25.75 -5.70 10.05
CA VAL A 69 25.02 -5.83 11.32
C VAL A 69 25.76 -6.71 12.33
N ASN A 70 26.51 -7.69 11.85
CA ASN A 70 27.33 -8.58 12.67
C ASN A 70 28.72 -8.00 13.00
N ASP A 71 29.01 -6.76 12.62
CA ASP A 71 30.27 -6.05 12.86
C ASP A 71 31.51 -6.81 12.31
N GLN A 72 31.38 -7.50 11.15
CA GLN A 72 32.39 -8.43 10.62
C GLN A 72 33.40 -7.80 9.64
N HIS A 73 33.29 -6.53 9.29
CA HIS A 73 34.05 -5.92 8.18
C HIS A 73 34.82 -4.66 8.61
N GLU A 74 36.00 -4.86 9.19
CA GLU A 74 36.94 -3.78 9.55
C GLU A 74 37.34 -2.91 8.35
N TYR A 75 37.59 -3.53 7.18
CA TYR A 75 37.86 -2.83 5.91
C TYR A 75 36.79 -1.79 5.55
N GLN A 76 35.51 -2.06 5.83
CA GLN A 76 34.43 -1.12 5.51
C GLN A 76 34.45 0.11 6.43
N GLU A 77 34.99 -0.02 7.65
CA GLU A 77 35.19 1.10 8.57
C GLU A 77 36.39 1.95 8.15
N GLU A 78 37.48 1.32 7.70
CA GLU A 78 38.65 2.02 7.17
C GLU A 78 38.33 2.83 5.91
N TRP A 79 37.69 2.20 4.92
CA TRP A 79 37.22 2.90 3.72
C TRP A 79 36.32 4.09 4.08
N PHE A 80 35.43 3.91 5.07
CA PHE A 80 34.55 4.99 5.51
C PHE A 80 35.32 6.13 6.20
N LYS A 81 36.33 5.81 7.01
CA LYS A 81 37.22 6.83 7.60
C LYS A 81 37.91 7.64 6.51
N GLN A 82 38.44 6.99 5.48
CA GLN A 82 39.08 7.67 4.33
C GLN A 82 38.10 8.60 3.60
N GLN A 83 36.87 8.13 3.31
CA GLN A 83 35.86 8.95 2.63
C GLN A 83 35.48 10.22 3.40
N ARG A 84 35.38 10.14 4.74
CA ARG A 84 35.11 11.31 5.58
C ARG A 84 36.28 12.29 5.66
N GLN A 85 37.51 11.78 5.57
CA GLN A 85 38.71 12.63 5.54
C GLN A 85 38.82 13.40 4.23
N GLN A 86 38.49 12.74 3.10
CA GLN A 86 38.48 13.37 1.78
C GLN A 86 37.33 14.36 1.60
N ASN A 87 36.12 14.00 2.06
CA ASN A 87 34.92 14.78 1.87
C ASN A 87 34.28 15.16 3.21
N LYS A 88 34.25 16.45 3.55
CA LYS A 88 33.61 16.95 4.79
C LYS A 88 32.12 16.58 4.86
N LYS A 89 31.43 16.57 3.71
CA LYS A 89 30.03 16.13 3.58
C LYS A 89 29.91 14.97 2.59
N PRO A 90 28.85 14.14 2.67
CA PRO A 90 28.62 13.09 1.70
C PRO A 90 28.50 13.64 0.28
N PRO A 91 29.19 13.06 -0.72
CA PRO A 91 29.11 13.53 -2.08
C PRO A 91 27.69 13.44 -2.63
N TYR A 92 27.39 14.24 -3.65
CA TYR A 92 26.10 14.18 -4.31
C TYR A 92 25.95 12.85 -5.05
N ASN A 93 24.82 12.18 -4.85
CA ASN A 93 24.50 10.92 -5.49
C ASN A 93 23.17 11.07 -6.22
N TRP A 94 23.22 11.07 -7.55
CA TRP A 94 22.06 11.31 -8.41
C TRP A 94 20.97 10.27 -8.17
N LEU A 95 21.33 8.98 -8.05
CA LEU A 95 20.36 7.90 -7.79
C LEU A 95 19.62 8.09 -6.46
N ARG A 96 20.33 8.51 -5.40
CA ARG A 96 19.70 8.79 -4.11
C ARG A 96 18.79 10.02 -4.17
N CYS A 97 19.21 11.04 -4.91
CA CYS A 97 18.40 12.24 -5.12
C CYS A 97 17.11 11.91 -5.87
N THR A 98 17.20 11.19 -7.00
CA THR A 98 16.03 10.76 -7.77
C THR A 98 15.09 9.90 -6.93
N LEU A 99 15.62 8.94 -6.17
CA LEU A 99 14.80 8.11 -5.29
C LEU A 99 14.11 8.94 -4.20
N ALA A 100 14.79 9.96 -3.65
CA ALA A 100 14.19 10.89 -2.69
C ALA A 100 13.04 11.68 -3.32
N CYS A 101 13.22 12.21 -4.53
CA CYS A 101 12.15 12.92 -5.26
C CYS A 101 10.95 12.01 -5.57
N VAL A 102 11.19 10.79 -6.04
CA VAL A 102 10.11 9.82 -6.35
C VAL A 102 9.32 9.48 -5.10
N LEU A 103 9.99 9.17 -3.98
CA LEU A 103 9.31 8.84 -2.73
C LEU A 103 8.57 10.05 -2.15
N ALA A 104 9.15 11.25 -2.25
CA ALA A 104 8.53 12.49 -1.81
C ALA A 104 7.26 12.81 -2.62
N TYR A 105 7.32 12.63 -3.94
CA TYR A 105 6.16 12.75 -4.82
C TYR A 105 5.08 11.75 -4.43
N TRP A 106 5.45 10.47 -4.27
CA TRP A 106 4.50 9.43 -3.85
C TRP A 106 3.82 9.77 -2.52
N PHE A 107 4.57 10.23 -1.52
CA PHE A 107 4.01 10.59 -0.21
C PHE A 107 3.10 11.83 -0.28
N GLY A 108 3.50 12.85 -1.04
CA GLY A 108 2.67 14.03 -1.27
C GLY A 108 1.36 13.67 -1.97
N GLN A 109 1.45 12.86 -3.03
CA GLN A 109 0.29 12.37 -3.77
C GLN A 109 -0.64 11.49 -2.92
N LEU A 110 -0.09 10.60 -2.09
CA LEU A 110 -0.92 9.80 -1.18
C LEU A 110 -1.76 10.65 -0.24
N VAL A 111 -1.23 11.76 0.27
CA VAL A 111 -2.00 12.69 1.11
C VAL A 111 -3.04 13.43 0.29
N LEU A 112 -2.68 13.97 -0.88
CA LEU A 112 -3.61 14.69 -1.75
C LEU A 112 -4.78 13.80 -2.21
N LEU A 113 -4.48 12.59 -2.66
CA LEU A 113 -5.47 11.61 -3.10
C LEU A 113 -6.29 11.03 -1.95
N ALA A 114 -5.81 11.08 -0.70
CA ALA A 114 -6.57 10.61 0.45
C ALA A 114 -7.59 11.63 0.96
N ILE A 115 -7.42 12.92 0.61
CA ILE A 115 -8.34 14.00 0.98
C ILE A 115 -9.58 13.93 0.07
N PRO A 116 -10.80 13.83 0.63
CA PRO A 116 -12.02 13.85 -0.17
C PRO A 116 -12.16 15.17 -0.94
N LYS A 117 -12.48 15.08 -2.24
CA LYS A 117 -12.72 16.27 -3.09
C LYS A 117 -14.04 16.94 -2.77
N ASP A 118 -15.05 16.13 -2.45
CA ASP A 118 -16.40 16.57 -2.09
C ASP A 118 -16.52 16.79 -0.56
N GLU A 119 -17.51 17.58 -0.15
CA GLU A 119 -17.82 17.76 1.27
C GLU A 119 -18.33 16.46 1.89
N VAL A 120 -17.73 16.06 3.01
CA VAL A 120 -18.14 14.88 3.76
C VAL A 120 -18.95 15.35 4.96
N ASN A 121 -20.23 15.01 5.02
CA ASN A 121 -21.16 15.43 6.07
C ASN A 121 -21.22 16.97 6.25
N GLY A 122 -21.10 17.74 5.16
CA GLY A 122 -21.08 19.21 5.18
C GLY A 122 -19.77 19.83 5.69
N MET A 123 -18.71 19.04 5.85
CA MET A 123 -17.37 19.53 6.19
C MET A 123 -16.44 19.49 4.98
N ASN A 124 -15.76 20.61 4.72
CA ASN A 124 -14.71 20.70 3.72
C ASN A 124 -13.36 20.28 4.32
N LEU A 125 -12.80 19.18 3.84
CA LEU A 125 -11.54 18.60 4.34
C LEU A 125 -10.29 19.08 3.58
N LYS A 126 -10.45 19.96 2.58
CA LYS A 126 -9.34 20.55 1.82
C LYS A 126 -8.24 21.21 2.69
N PRO A 127 -8.54 21.84 3.84
CA PRO A 127 -7.48 22.38 4.72
C PRO A 127 -6.45 21.34 5.19
N LEU A 128 -6.77 20.04 5.12
CA LEU A 128 -5.84 18.96 5.44
C LEU A 128 -4.62 18.90 4.49
N MET A 129 -4.65 19.61 3.35
CA MET A 129 -3.50 19.80 2.46
C MET A 129 -2.27 20.37 3.19
N VAL A 130 -2.44 21.00 4.35
CA VAL A 130 -1.33 21.43 5.23
C VAL A 130 -0.40 20.28 5.65
N LEU A 131 -0.83 19.02 5.53
CA LEU A 131 -0.01 17.84 5.80
C LEU A 131 0.90 17.44 4.63
N VAL A 132 0.67 17.95 3.42
CA VAL A 132 1.43 17.59 2.21
C VAL A 132 2.93 17.93 2.34
N PRO A 133 3.34 19.13 2.80
CA PRO A 133 4.76 19.45 2.98
C PRO A 133 5.47 18.52 3.97
N LEU A 134 4.77 18.11 5.03
CA LEU A 134 5.29 17.12 5.98
C LEU A 134 5.49 15.77 5.30
N ALA A 135 4.52 15.28 4.55
CA ALA A 135 4.63 14.02 3.81
C ALA A 135 5.78 14.02 2.80
N VAL A 136 5.90 15.10 2.01
CA VAL A 136 7.01 15.34 1.07
C VAL A 136 8.36 15.28 1.81
N SER A 137 8.50 16.03 2.89
CA SER A 137 9.76 16.08 3.65
C SER A 137 10.11 14.74 4.31
N LEU A 138 9.11 13.96 4.75
CA LEU A 138 9.32 12.60 5.27
C LEU A 138 9.87 11.65 4.20
N GLY A 139 9.36 11.73 2.96
CA GLY A 139 9.87 10.95 1.83
C GLY A 139 11.35 11.24 1.54
N ILE A 140 11.71 12.53 1.49
CA ILE A 140 13.10 12.97 1.28
C ILE A 140 13.99 12.50 2.44
N TRP A 141 13.53 12.72 3.67
CA TRP A 141 14.27 12.39 4.88
C TRP A 141 14.53 10.88 5.02
N LEU A 142 13.55 10.04 4.68
CA LEU A 142 13.69 8.58 4.72
C LEU A 142 14.85 8.13 3.81
N VAL A 143 14.84 8.53 2.55
CA VAL A 143 15.89 8.16 1.58
C VAL A 143 17.24 8.75 1.99
N GLY A 144 17.25 9.98 2.48
CA GLY A 144 18.44 10.68 2.96
C GLY A 144 19.12 10.04 4.18
N ASN A 145 18.37 9.34 5.02
CA ASN A 145 18.88 8.71 6.25
C ASN A 145 19.24 7.21 6.10
N ILE A 146 19.15 6.67 4.88
CA ILE A 146 19.55 5.31 4.57
C ILE A 146 21.08 5.14 4.67
N GLY A 147 21.51 4.14 5.44
CA GLY A 147 22.92 3.75 5.56
C GLY A 147 23.77 4.75 6.35
N ARG A 148 24.93 5.12 5.79
CA ARG A 148 25.96 5.95 6.44
C ARG A 148 25.78 7.46 6.25
N GLU A 149 24.66 7.85 5.65
CA GLU A 149 24.24 9.24 5.55
C GLU A 149 23.16 9.50 6.61
N ARG A 150 23.13 10.73 7.12
CA ARG A 150 22.07 11.20 8.00
C ARG A 150 21.74 12.65 7.67
N GLY A 151 20.53 13.07 7.95
CA GLY A 151 20.15 14.48 7.83
C GLY A 151 18.96 14.83 8.70
N SER A 152 18.85 16.12 9.00
CA SER A 152 17.74 16.64 9.80
C SER A 152 16.44 16.65 9.00
N LEU A 153 15.34 16.20 9.62
CA LEU A 153 14.00 16.30 9.03
C LEU A 153 13.57 17.78 8.95
N TRP A 154 13.83 18.53 10.02
CA TRP A 154 13.30 19.89 10.22
C TRP A 154 13.70 20.88 9.12
N GLN A 155 14.94 20.82 8.63
CA GLN A 155 15.39 21.72 7.56
C GLN A 155 14.65 21.44 6.24
N CYS A 156 14.40 20.17 5.94
CA CYS A 156 13.63 19.76 4.78
C CYS A 156 12.15 20.13 4.94
N THR A 157 11.58 19.94 6.12
CA THR A 157 10.19 20.30 6.42
C THR A 157 9.97 21.80 6.34
N PHE A 158 10.85 22.61 6.93
CA PHE A 158 10.79 24.06 6.83
C PHE A 158 10.86 24.54 5.38
N ALA A 159 11.78 23.99 4.59
CA ALA A 159 11.86 24.28 3.16
C ALA A 159 10.55 23.93 2.44
N ALA A 160 9.96 22.77 2.71
CA ALA A 160 8.70 22.36 2.08
C ALA A 160 7.53 23.31 2.44
N TYR A 161 7.44 23.72 3.71
CA TYR A 161 6.38 24.63 4.17
C TYR A 161 6.50 26.06 3.63
N ILE A 162 7.70 26.53 3.29
CA ILE A 162 7.87 27.83 2.60
C ILE A 162 7.11 27.84 1.27
N PHE A 163 7.05 26.71 0.57
CA PHE A 163 6.35 26.60 -0.72
C PHE A 163 4.86 26.32 -0.58
N TYR A 164 4.34 26.03 0.62
CA TYR A 164 2.91 25.77 0.82
C TYR A 164 2.00 26.95 0.38
N PRO A 165 2.27 28.21 0.77
CA PRO A 165 1.44 29.36 0.37
C PRO A 165 1.47 29.68 -1.14
N PHE A 166 2.43 29.12 -1.88
CA PHE A 166 2.54 29.33 -3.33
C PHE A 166 1.50 28.54 -4.13
N LEU A 167 0.75 27.63 -3.49
CA LEU A 167 -0.33 26.88 -4.14
C LEU A 167 -1.34 27.82 -4.80
N ASP A 168 -1.79 28.84 -4.08
CA ASP A 168 -2.80 29.79 -4.59
C ASP A 168 -2.27 30.64 -5.76
N TYR A 169 -0.95 30.85 -5.84
CA TYR A 169 -0.32 31.59 -6.92
C TYR A 169 -0.09 30.74 -8.18
N ILE A 170 0.33 29.48 -8.00
CA ILE A 170 0.62 28.56 -9.11
C ILE A 170 -0.68 28.03 -9.74
N GLY A 171 -1.72 27.81 -8.93
CA GLY A 171 -3.04 27.32 -9.37
C GLY A 171 -3.05 25.88 -9.90
N ASN A 172 -1.90 25.20 -9.95
CA ASN A 172 -1.75 23.83 -10.41
C ASN A 172 -1.00 23.01 -9.33
N GLU A 173 -1.67 21.98 -8.81
CA GLU A 173 -1.18 21.15 -7.70
C GLU A 173 0.09 20.38 -8.06
N ASP A 174 0.22 19.89 -9.31
CA ASP A 174 1.39 19.12 -9.74
C ASP A 174 2.65 19.99 -9.84
N TYR A 175 2.54 21.19 -10.42
CA TYR A 175 3.67 22.12 -10.50
C TYR A 175 4.08 22.64 -9.12
N TRP A 176 3.10 22.93 -8.27
CA TRP A 176 3.34 23.30 -6.88
C TRP A 176 4.08 22.20 -6.11
N LEU A 177 3.61 20.96 -6.21
CA LEU A 177 4.23 19.80 -5.57
C LEU A 177 5.64 19.57 -6.13
N GLY A 178 5.83 19.65 -7.44
CA GLY A 178 7.13 19.51 -8.10
C GLY A 178 8.15 20.55 -7.60
N LEU A 179 7.76 21.82 -7.55
CA LEU A 179 8.62 22.90 -7.05
C LEU A 179 9.03 22.68 -5.59
N MET A 180 8.06 22.29 -4.75
CA MET A 180 8.30 21.96 -3.34
C MET A 180 9.28 20.80 -3.16
N ILE A 181 9.13 19.72 -3.94
CA ILE A 181 9.99 18.54 -3.87
C ILE A 181 11.42 18.90 -4.28
N VAL A 182 11.59 19.59 -5.40
CA VAL A 182 12.91 19.94 -5.92
C VAL A 182 13.64 20.85 -4.93
N SER A 183 12.99 21.92 -4.46
CA SER A 183 13.60 22.86 -3.50
C SER A 183 13.97 22.17 -2.19
N SER A 184 13.06 21.39 -1.60
CA SER A 184 13.28 20.67 -0.35
C SER A 184 14.39 19.62 -0.47
N THR A 185 14.48 18.94 -1.61
CA THR A 185 15.52 17.94 -1.88
C THR A 185 16.89 18.58 -2.04
N LEU A 186 16.98 19.74 -2.69
CA LEU A 186 18.21 20.53 -2.76
C LEU A 186 18.63 20.99 -1.36
N VAL A 187 17.69 21.51 -0.57
CA VAL A 187 17.97 21.91 0.82
C VAL A 187 18.53 20.75 1.63
N PHE A 188 17.91 19.57 1.52
CA PHE A 188 18.39 18.37 2.21
C PHE A 188 19.80 17.98 1.77
N ASN A 189 20.05 17.92 0.46
CA ASN A 189 21.32 17.43 -0.08
C ASN A 189 22.51 18.35 0.19
N PHE A 190 22.32 19.67 0.12
CA PHE A 190 23.42 20.63 0.28
C PHE A 190 23.61 21.08 1.74
N PHE A 191 22.53 21.23 2.49
CA PHE A 191 22.58 21.79 3.84
C PHE A 191 22.40 20.74 4.93
N ALA A 192 21.35 19.93 4.85
CA ALA A 192 20.95 19.03 5.95
C ALA A 192 21.73 17.72 6.06
N LYS A 193 22.29 17.25 4.93
CA LYS A 193 22.95 15.95 4.84
C LYS A 193 24.37 16.00 5.38
N ASP A 194 24.67 15.07 6.28
CA ASP A 194 25.97 14.84 6.89
C ASP A 194 26.32 13.35 6.99
N TRP A 195 27.60 13.06 7.23
CA TRP A 195 28.05 11.70 7.50
C TRP A 195 27.52 11.18 8.84
N ARG A 196 27.06 9.93 8.86
CA ARG A 196 26.71 9.22 10.09
C ARG A 196 27.98 8.64 10.71
N THR A 197 28.50 9.32 11.73
CA THR A 197 29.74 8.91 12.42
C THR A 197 29.50 7.85 13.49
N THR A 198 28.30 7.79 14.06
CA THR A 198 27.93 6.84 15.12
C THR A 198 27.14 5.66 14.58
N LYS A 199 27.39 4.46 15.13
CA LYS A 199 26.57 3.27 14.82
C LYS A 199 25.14 3.51 15.34
N LYS A 200 24.14 3.07 14.57
CA LYS A 200 22.74 3.14 15.03
C LYS A 200 22.59 2.23 16.26
N PRO A 201 21.85 2.65 17.30
CA PRO A 201 21.58 1.78 18.43
C PRO A 201 20.85 0.52 17.93
N LYS A 202 21.30 -0.66 18.37
CA LYS A 202 20.66 -1.94 18.02
C LYS A 202 19.28 -1.98 18.68
N ARG A 203 18.21 -1.84 17.88
CA ARG A 203 16.81 -1.97 18.36
C ARG A 203 16.45 -3.46 18.48
N SER A 204 15.52 -3.78 19.37
CA SER A 204 14.94 -5.12 19.42
C SER A 204 14.11 -5.37 18.17
N LEU A 205 14.10 -6.61 17.68
CA LEU A 205 13.32 -7.00 16.50
C LEU A 205 11.84 -6.68 16.70
N ALA A 206 11.29 -6.95 17.89
CA ALA A 206 9.91 -6.63 18.24
C ALA A 206 9.59 -5.14 18.05
N ARG A 207 10.50 -4.24 18.47
CA ARG A 207 10.30 -2.80 18.29
C ARG A 207 10.31 -2.39 16.81
N SER A 208 11.23 -2.93 16.01
CA SER A 208 11.26 -2.67 14.57
C SER A 208 10.00 -3.18 13.87
N VAL A 209 9.52 -4.38 14.23
CA VAL A 209 8.25 -4.94 13.71
C VAL A 209 7.06 -4.07 14.10
N MET A 210 6.95 -3.64 15.36
CA MET A 210 5.85 -2.76 15.79
C MET A 210 5.82 -1.44 15.02
N ILE A 211 6.97 -0.78 14.84
CA ILE A 211 7.07 0.46 14.05
C ILE A 211 6.65 0.20 12.60
N PHE A 212 7.16 -0.88 12.01
CA PHE A 212 6.84 -1.24 10.63
C PHE A 212 5.34 -1.52 10.43
N VAL A 213 4.73 -2.31 11.32
CA VAL A 213 3.30 -2.62 11.28
C VAL A 213 2.46 -1.36 11.50
N ALA A 214 2.84 -0.48 12.43
CA ALA A 214 2.14 0.78 12.65
C ALA A 214 2.16 1.65 11.37
N ILE A 215 3.29 1.75 10.69
CA ILE A 215 3.41 2.49 9.42
C ILE A 215 2.58 1.80 8.32
N ALA A 216 2.60 0.47 8.24
CA ALA A 216 1.80 -0.28 7.26
C ALA A 216 0.29 -0.09 7.48
N ILE A 217 -0.16 -0.02 8.73
CA ILE A 217 -1.56 0.30 9.06
C ILE A 217 -1.92 1.70 8.59
N VAL A 218 -1.09 2.71 8.91
CA VAL A 218 -1.33 4.09 8.44
C VAL A 218 -1.38 4.16 6.92
N TYR A 219 -0.48 3.44 6.25
CA TYR A 219 -0.48 3.36 4.79
C TYR A 219 -1.75 2.71 4.23
N ALA A 220 -2.18 1.58 4.80
CA ALA A 220 -3.40 0.89 4.40
C ALA A 220 -4.65 1.75 4.63
N LEU A 221 -4.70 2.53 5.73
CA LEU A 221 -5.79 3.48 6.00
C LEU A 221 -5.82 4.61 4.97
N LEU A 222 -4.68 5.14 4.56
CA LEU A 222 -4.60 6.14 3.48
C LEU A 222 -5.10 5.57 2.15
N LEU A 223 -4.65 4.37 1.78
CA LEU A 223 -5.14 3.68 0.58
C LEU A 223 -6.65 3.38 0.64
N GLY A 224 -7.15 3.00 1.81
CA GLY A 224 -8.58 2.82 2.05
C GLY A 224 -9.38 4.11 1.87
N SER A 225 -8.86 5.25 2.37
CA SER A 225 -9.46 6.57 2.16
C SER A 225 -9.49 6.94 0.68
N ILE A 226 -8.38 6.73 -0.04
CA ILE A 226 -8.29 6.96 -1.49
C ILE A 226 -9.36 6.14 -2.21
N ALA A 227 -9.42 4.83 -1.96
CA ALA A 227 -10.37 3.93 -2.61
C ALA A 227 -11.84 4.28 -2.30
N TYR A 228 -12.14 4.67 -1.06
CA TYR A 228 -13.50 4.95 -0.62
C TYR A 228 -14.04 6.29 -1.12
N PHE A 229 -13.25 7.36 -0.99
CA PHE A 229 -13.72 8.73 -1.30
C PHE A 229 -13.45 9.15 -2.74
N ASN A 230 -12.31 8.75 -3.30
CA ASN A 230 -11.82 9.27 -4.57
C ASN A 230 -11.65 8.17 -5.65
N GLY A 231 -11.90 6.90 -5.32
CA GLY A 231 -11.91 5.81 -6.28
C GLY A 231 -13.16 5.89 -7.15
N SER A 232 -12.98 5.99 -8.46
CA SER A 232 -14.05 5.87 -9.46
C SER A 232 -13.58 4.98 -10.60
N PHE A 233 -14.54 4.40 -11.33
CA PHE A 233 -14.29 3.73 -12.59
C PHE A 233 -15.30 4.23 -13.63
N VAL A 234 -14.90 4.18 -14.89
CA VAL A 234 -15.73 4.58 -16.03
C VAL A 234 -16.50 3.35 -16.50
N ASP A 235 -17.83 3.44 -16.55
CA ASP A 235 -18.68 2.38 -17.11
C ASP A 235 -18.58 2.35 -18.65
N ALA A 236 -19.10 1.30 -19.29
CA ALA A 236 -19.12 1.14 -20.75
C ALA A 236 -19.84 2.28 -21.47
N GLU A 237 -20.77 2.94 -20.78
CA GLU A 237 -21.52 4.11 -21.24
C GLU A 237 -20.79 5.45 -21.00
N GLY A 238 -19.58 5.44 -20.40
CA GLY A 238 -18.76 6.63 -20.17
C GLY A 238 -19.08 7.41 -18.90
N GLU A 239 -19.93 6.88 -18.01
CA GLU A 239 -20.29 7.49 -16.73
C GLU A 239 -19.26 7.12 -15.64
N GLU A 240 -18.79 8.09 -14.87
CA GLU A 240 -17.91 7.85 -13.72
C GLU A 240 -18.74 7.44 -12.49
N ILE A 241 -18.63 6.18 -12.09
CA ILE A 241 -19.29 5.65 -10.90
C ILE A 241 -18.27 5.57 -9.77
N LYS A 242 -18.61 6.08 -8.59
CA LYS A 242 -17.75 5.97 -7.40
C LYS A 242 -17.64 4.50 -6.98
N LEU A 243 -16.43 4.07 -6.62
CA LEU A 243 -16.16 2.70 -6.19
C LEU A 243 -16.95 2.33 -4.94
N SER A 244 -17.11 3.27 -4.00
CA SER A 244 -17.91 3.09 -2.79
C SER A 244 -19.39 2.83 -3.11
N GLU A 245 -19.98 3.65 -3.98
CA GLU A 245 -21.36 3.48 -4.46
C GLU A 245 -21.54 2.17 -5.21
N ALA A 246 -20.58 1.81 -6.07
CA ALA A 246 -20.62 0.54 -6.79
C ALA A 246 -20.53 -0.68 -5.87
N ILE A 247 -19.70 -0.62 -4.83
CA ILE A 247 -19.62 -1.69 -3.83
C ILE A 247 -20.97 -1.79 -3.09
N GLU A 248 -21.55 -0.67 -2.67
CA GLU A 248 -22.87 -0.66 -2.01
C GLU A 248 -23.98 -1.22 -2.92
N HIS A 249 -24.01 -0.79 -4.19
CA HIS A 249 -24.91 -1.34 -5.20
C HIS A 249 -24.67 -2.82 -5.49
N PHE A 250 -23.42 -3.27 -5.41
CA PHE A 250 -23.08 -4.68 -5.58
C PHE A 250 -23.68 -5.55 -4.47
N TRP A 251 -23.53 -5.16 -3.20
CA TRP A 251 -24.10 -5.89 -2.06
C TRP A 251 -25.62 -5.80 -1.99
N THR A 252 -26.21 -4.71 -2.48
CA THR A 252 -27.68 -4.56 -2.55
C THR A 252 -28.28 -5.12 -3.84
N SER A 253 -27.45 -5.59 -4.79
CA SER A 253 -27.94 -6.08 -6.07
C SER A 253 -28.80 -7.33 -5.89
N PRO A 254 -29.95 -7.44 -6.60
CA PRO A 254 -30.82 -8.62 -6.53
C PRO A 254 -30.06 -9.93 -6.78
N ILE A 255 -29.13 -9.92 -7.74
CA ILE A 255 -28.33 -11.07 -8.13
C ILE A 255 -27.50 -11.63 -6.97
N TRP A 256 -26.94 -10.76 -6.12
CA TRP A 256 -26.14 -11.21 -4.97
C TRP A 256 -27.02 -11.87 -3.90
N VAL A 257 -28.16 -11.25 -3.59
CA VAL A 257 -29.15 -11.81 -2.64
C VAL A 257 -29.72 -13.13 -3.17
N ASP A 258 -30.07 -13.20 -4.44
CA ASP A 258 -30.62 -14.39 -5.10
C ASP A 258 -29.61 -15.55 -5.14
N LEU A 259 -28.32 -15.25 -5.33
CA LEU A 259 -27.26 -16.26 -5.24
C LEU A 259 -27.08 -16.77 -3.80
N GLN A 260 -27.28 -15.91 -2.79
CA GLN A 260 -27.30 -16.35 -1.39
C GLN A 260 -28.48 -17.26 -1.07
N VAL A 261 -29.67 -17.00 -1.63
CA VAL A 261 -30.85 -17.90 -1.51
C VAL A 261 -30.51 -19.31 -2.01
N LEU A 262 -29.74 -19.42 -3.09
CA LEU A 262 -29.26 -20.69 -3.63
C LEU A 262 -28.02 -21.26 -2.93
N GLY A 263 -27.40 -20.52 -1.99
CA GLY A 263 -26.18 -20.92 -1.29
C GLY A 263 -24.94 -20.96 -2.18
N LEU A 264 -24.92 -20.18 -3.26
CA LEU A 264 -23.87 -20.20 -4.28
C LEU A 264 -22.98 -18.95 -4.21
N SER A 265 -21.70 -19.11 -4.57
CA SER A 265 -20.78 -17.99 -4.76
C SER A 265 -21.02 -17.27 -6.09
N LEU A 266 -20.63 -16.00 -6.19
CA LEU A 266 -20.68 -15.20 -7.43
C LEU A 266 -19.96 -15.82 -8.64
N THR A 267 -19.01 -16.72 -8.40
CA THR A 267 -18.27 -17.44 -9.44
C THR A 267 -18.93 -18.74 -9.87
N ALA A 268 -20.14 -19.05 -9.38
CA ALA A 268 -20.84 -20.28 -9.72
C ALA A 268 -21.20 -20.31 -11.21
N SER A 269 -20.88 -21.41 -11.88
CA SER A 269 -21.20 -21.58 -13.30
C SER A 269 -22.71 -21.78 -13.51
N GLN A 270 -23.20 -21.51 -14.72
CA GLN A 270 -24.63 -21.66 -15.03
C GLN A 270 -25.14 -23.09 -14.80
N SER A 271 -24.30 -24.09 -15.05
CA SER A 271 -24.64 -25.49 -14.78
C SER A 271 -24.75 -25.78 -13.28
N GLN A 272 -23.89 -25.17 -12.46
CA GLN A 272 -23.98 -25.24 -11.00
C GLN A 272 -25.24 -24.55 -10.47
N ILE A 273 -25.59 -23.37 -11.00
CA ILE A 273 -26.82 -22.65 -10.62
C ILE A 273 -28.06 -23.48 -10.95
N THR A 274 -28.15 -24.01 -12.18
CA THR A 274 -29.31 -24.80 -12.63
C THR A 274 -29.44 -26.12 -11.87
N SER A 275 -28.32 -26.79 -11.57
CA SER A 275 -28.35 -28.04 -10.81
C SER A 275 -28.75 -27.83 -9.34
N THR A 276 -28.26 -26.77 -8.72
CA THR A 276 -28.59 -26.40 -7.33
C THR A 276 -30.05 -25.98 -7.22
N TRP A 277 -30.55 -25.16 -8.15
CA TRP A 277 -31.98 -24.85 -8.26
C TRP A 277 -32.83 -26.12 -8.37
N ARG A 278 -32.52 -27.03 -9.30
CA ARG A 278 -33.27 -28.31 -9.45
C ARG A 278 -33.30 -29.13 -8.16
N LYS A 279 -32.18 -29.17 -7.44
CA LYS A 279 -32.08 -29.88 -6.16
C LYS A 279 -32.96 -29.21 -5.10
N LEU A 280 -32.78 -27.91 -4.87
CA LEU A 280 -33.51 -27.14 -3.86
C LEU A 280 -35.02 -27.09 -4.13
N SER A 281 -35.44 -26.93 -5.39
CA SER A 281 -36.84 -26.98 -5.79
C SER A 281 -37.48 -28.35 -5.56
N ARG A 282 -36.73 -29.45 -5.74
CA ARG A 282 -37.22 -30.81 -5.43
C ARG A 282 -37.30 -31.08 -3.94
N GLU A 283 -36.44 -30.45 -3.14
CA GLU A 283 -36.42 -30.60 -1.68
C GLU A 283 -37.56 -29.81 -1.03
N ASN A 284 -37.79 -28.58 -1.49
CA ASN A 284 -38.80 -27.66 -0.95
C ASN A 284 -40.14 -27.70 -1.72
N HIS A 285 -40.42 -28.74 -2.51
CA HIS A 285 -41.65 -28.78 -3.30
C HIS A 285 -42.90 -28.85 -2.40
N PRO A 286 -43.97 -28.07 -2.64
CA PRO A 286 -45.15 -28.01 -1.79
C PRO A 286 -45.81 -29.39 -1.56
N ASP A 287 -45.86 -30.25 -2.59
CA ASP A 287 -46.40 -31.63 -2.47
C ASP A 287 -45.65 -32.55 -1.50
N LYS A 288 -44.44 -32.19 -1.07
CA LYS A 288 -43.66 -32.97 -0.11
C LYS A 288 -43.93 -32.61 1.34
N CYS A 289 -44.67 -31.54 1.61
CA CYS A 289 -44.96 -31.16 2.99
C CYS A 289 -45.96 -32.13 3.64
N LYS A 290 -45.56 -32.73 4.76
CA LYS A 290 -46.38 -33.66 5.56
C LYS A 290 -46.52 -33.23 7.04
N GLY A 291 -46.05 -32.02 7.34
CA GLY A 291 -45.92 -31.48 8.69
C GLY A 291 -47.11 -30.64 9.14
N THR A 292 -46.88 -29.75 10.10
CA THR A 292 -47.89 -28.79 10.57
C THR A 292 -48.21 -27.75 9.49
N PRO A 293 -49.38 -27.07 9.56
CA PRO A 293 -49.74 -26.03 8.59
C PRO A 293 -48.68 -24.93 8.45
N GLU A 294 -48.00 -24.58 9.55
CA GLU A 294 -46.93 -23.59 9.58
C GLU A 294 -45.66 -24.06 8.85
N GLU A 295 -45.27 -25.33 9.00
CA GLU A 295 -44.11 -25.91 8.27
C GLU A 295 -44.37 -25.96 6.77
N CYS A 296 -45.62 -26.19 6.36
CA CYS A 296 -46.00 -26.18 4.94
C CYS A 296 -46.01 -24.77 4.35
N GLN A 297 -46.44 -23.76 5.11
CA GLN A 297 -46.30 -22.36 4.68
C GLN A 297 -44.82 -21.98 4.50
N LEU A 298 -43.97 -22.31 5.45
CA LEU A 298 -42.54 -21.97 5.38
C LEU A 298 -41.81 -22.70 4.24
N THR A 299 -42.20 -23.95 3.96
CA THR A 299 -41.68 -24.70 2.81
C THR A 299 -42.14 -24.06 1.48
N GLN A 300 -43.38 -23.60 1.43
CA GLN A 300 -43.96 -22.96 0.25
C GLN A 300 -43.37 -21.57 -0.01
N GLU A 301 -43.16 -20.75 1.03
CA GLU A 301 -42.42 -19.49 0.94
C GLU A 301 -41.02 -19.72 0.41
N ARG A 302 -40.29 -20.67 1.00
CA ARG A 302 -38.92 -20.99 0.57
C ARG A 302 -38.87 -21.49 -0.88
N PHE A 303 -39.87 -22.24 -1.32
CA PHE A 303 -39.98 -22.67 -2.71
C PHE A 303 -40.15 -21.48 -3.67
N LEU A 304 -41.00 -20.53 -3.32
CA LEU A 304 -41.23 -19.32 -4.11
C LEU A 304 -39.94 -18.48 -4.22
N ASP A 305 -39.23 -18.29 -3.11
CA ASP A 305 -37.94 -17.57 -3.10
C ASP A 305 -36.91 -18.22 -4.02
N ILE A 306 -36.80 -19.56 -4.00
CA ILE A 306 -35.89 -20.31 -4.88
C ILE A 306 -36.25 -20.12 -6.36
N GLN A 307 -37.54 -20.09 -6.71
CA GLN A 307 -37.96 -19.87 -8.09
C GLN A 307 -37.65 -18.44 -8.55
N GLN A 308 -38.00 -17.46 -7.72
CA GLN A 308 -37.79 -16.05 -8.01
C GLN A 308 -36.30 -15.74 -8.19
N ALA A 309 -35.45 -16.25 -7.29
CA ALA A 309 -34.00 -16.11 -7.37
C ALA A 309 -33.43 -16.66 -8.69
N TYR A 310 -33.84 -17.86 -9.10
CA TYR A 310 -33.38 -18.45 -10.36
C TYR A 310 -33.84 -17.66 -11.59
N GLU A 311 -35.07 -17.16 -11.59
CA GLU A 311 -35.61 -16.38 -12.70
C GLU A 311 -34.88 -15.05 -12.89
N ILE A 312 -34.58 -14.35 -11.81
CA ILE A 312 -33.81 -13.10 -11.83
C ILE A 312 -32.39 -13.37 -12.35
N ILE A 313 -31.70 -14.38 -11.81
CA ILE A 313 -30.33 -14.74 -12.22
C ILE A 313 -30.30 -15.14 -13.71
N SER A 314 -31.22 -15.99 -14.15
CA SER A 314 -31.31 -16.48 -15.53
C SER A 314 -31.65 -15.35 -16.51
N SER A 315 -32.62 -14.50 -16.17
CA SER A 315 -33.04 -13.39 -17.03
C SER A 315 -31.95 -12.31 -17.15
N ALA A 316 -31.21 -12.02 -16.07
CA ALA A 316 -30.09 -11.09 -16.08
C ALA A 316 -28.97 -11.56 -17.02
N LYS A 317 -28.63 -12.86 -16.99
CA LYS A 317 -27.64 -13.45 -17.91
C LYS A 317 -28.07 -13.33 -19.37
N ASN A 318 -29.31 -13.72 -19.67
CA ASN A 318 -29.85 -13.65 -21.04
C ASN A 318 -29.84 -12.20 -21.58
N ARG A 319 -30.07 -11.21 -20.70
CA ARG A 319 -29.99 -9.79 -21.05
C ARG A 319 -28.56 -9.37 -21.42
N ARG A 320 -27.56 -9.81 -20.64
CA ARG A 320 -26.13 -9.56 -20.91
C ARG A 320 -25.65 -10.21 -22.20
N GLU A 321 -25.99 -11.48 -22.44
CA GLU A 321 -25.64 -12.19 -23.68
C GLU A 321 -26.21 -11.49 -24.92
N ARG A 322 -27.44 -10.98 -24.84
CA ARG A 322 -28.05 -10.19 -25.94
C ARG A 322 -27.34 -8.86 -26.17
N LYS A 323 -26.98 -8.11 -25.12
CA LYS A 323 -26.21 -6.86 -25.24
C LYS A 323 -24.84 -7.11 -25.89
N ASN A 324 -24.10 -8.10 -25.41
CA ASN A 324 -22.78 -8.43 -25.93
C ASN A 324 -22.79 -8.84 -27.41
N LYS A 325 -23.83 -9.59 -27.82
CA LYS A 325 -23.99 -9.98 -29.24
C LYS A 325 -24.23 -8.74 -30.12
N LYS A 326 -25.03 -7.80 -29.66
CA LYS A 326 -25.33 -6.56 -30.37
C LYS A 326 -24.11 -5.67 -30.53
N SER A 327 -23.26 -5.56 -29.50
CA SER A 327 -22.01 -4.79 -29.58
C SER A 327 -20.97 -5.42 -30.52
N THR A 328 -20.93 -6.76 -30.65
CA THR A 328 -20.05 -7.42 -31.64
C THR A 328 -20.54 -7.29 -33.08
N ASP A 329 -21.84 -7.07 -33.29
CA ASP A 329 -22.41 -6.87 -34.63
C ASP A 329 -22.29 -5.40 -35.10
N GLU A 330 -21.97 -4.47 -34.18
CA GLU A 330 -21.79 -3.03 -34.44
C GLU A 330 -20.31 -2.61 -34.60
N LEU A 331 -19.37 -3.56 -34.49
CA LEU A 331 -17.92 -3.43 -34.76
C LEU A 331 -17.57 -4.08 -36.10
#